data_AF-Z9JUA0-F1
#
_entry.id   AF-Z9JUA0-F1
#
_cell.length_a   1.000
_cell.length_b   1.000
_cell.length_c   1.000
_cell.angle_alpha   90.00
_cell.angle_beta   90.00
_cell.angle_gamma   90.00
#
_symmetry.space_group_name_H-M   'P 1'
#
loop_
_entity.id
_entity.type
_entity.pdbx_description
1 polymer ?
#
loop_
_entity_poly.entity_id
_entity_poly.type
_entity_poly.pdbx_seq_one_letter_code
_entity_poly.pdbx_strand_id
1 'polypeptide(L)'
;MTRIAADALYEVSYRSTWGAADGPLGHLVIRRLDDHAIVVEHPAATEAEARALLDRAEAEVRGPAPEFEAAWGIGPASAADPGPDVRPRPAPEDAAPDAAGTVSPDRAPASGDRAPAPGERVTAPDPRITVLPDPADVFAREQPWLARLLHPLVSVDLRLADPAWSGSAPLLSPVEPVDGLLGEETAAHHDAHAGTNWISLRQQADGRWRYLGARELFALEGLEGLEARGEAAMPGLRHHYAEAEAEIAGARARWDRLGALVWGDEEDPSQQRAGWGTDFALVDQLGGEPGYGNWAGFPPPPAYILDESDPVTPVLRLRDGRPFVFLAATAGTPWRGAGADAILLFVEPGTRTAVLTFDWS
;
A
#
# COMPACT_ATOMS: atom_id res chain seq x y z
N MET A 1 26.58 -8.12 20.25
CA MET A 1 25.93 -6.88 19.78
C MET A 1 24.97 -7.31 18.70
N THR A 2 23.67 -7.17 18.93
CA THR A 2 22.65 -7.42 17.92
C THR A 2 22.88 -6.42 16.79
N ARG A 3 23.15 -6.89 15.57
CA ARG A 3 23.34 -5.98 14.43
C ARG A 3 21.96 -5.45 14.06
N ILE A 4 21.75 -4.15 14.19
CA ILE A 4 20.54 -3.47 13.74
C ILE A 4 20.50 -3.57 12.21
N ALA A 5 19.35 -3.96 11.67
CA ALA A 5 19.13 -4.00 10.23
C ALA A 5 19.03 -2.57 9.68
N ALA A 6 19.52 -2.33 8.47
CA ALA A 6 19.58 -0.98 7.91
C ALA A 6 18.19 -0.42 7.63
N ASP A 7 17.20 -1.26 7.33
CA ASP A 7 15.79 -0.90 7.14
C ASP A 7 15.10 -0.38 8.41
N ALA A 8 15.69 -0.58 9.58
CA ALA A 8 15.24 0.06 10.82
C ALA A 8 15.80 1.50 11.00
N LEU A 9 16.74 1.91 10.14
CA LEU A 9 17.45 3.19 10.24
C LEU A 9 17.34 4.04 8.97
N TYR A 10 17.13 3.41 7.82
CA TYR A 10 17.19 4.04 6.51
C TYR A 10 15.99 3.66 5.64
N GLU A 11 15.53 4.63 4.86
CA GLU A 11 14.58 4.45 3.76
C GLU A 11 15.33 4.61 2.44
N VAL A 12 14.99 3.76 1.46
CA VAL A 12 15.49 3.83 0.08
C VAL A 12 14.32 4.19 -0.83
N SER A 13 14.53 5.10 -1.76
CA SER A 13 13.52 5.52 -2.75
C SER A 13 14.18 5.99 -4.05
N TYR A 14 13.41 6.14 -5.13
CA TYR A 14 13.93 6.67 -6.40
C TYR A 14 13.16 7.91 -6.87
N ARG A 15 13.80 9.08 -6.90
CA ARG A 15 13.20 10.34 -7.33
C ARG A 15 13.36 10.56 -8.83
N SER A 16 12.27 10.53 -9.58
CA SER A 16 12.30 10.76 -11.03
C SER A 16 12.44 12.25 -11.38
N THR A 17 13.06 12.57 -12.51
CA THR A 17 13.15 13.94 -13.06
C THR A 17 12.48 14.00 -14.43
N TRP A 18 11.14 13.97 -14.40
CA TRP A 18 10.32 13.99 -15.61
C TRP A 18 10.50 15.30 -16.41
N GLY A 19 10.77 15.18 -17.71
CA GLY A 19 10.78 16.31 -18.64
C GLY A 19 12.08 17.14 -18.69
N ALA A 20 13.15 16.72 -18.03
CA ALA A 20 14.47 17.29 -18.26
C ALA A 20 14.96 16.86 -19.65
N ALA A 21 15.05 17.81 -20.59
CA ALA A 21 15.56 17.54 -21.93
C ALA A 21 17.04 17.12 -21.93
N ASP A 22 17.77 17.49 -20.86
CA ASP A 22 19.16 17.12 -20.57
C ASP A 22 19.30 16.86 -19.06
N GLY A 23 19.83 15.70 -18.67
CA GLY A 23 20.06 15.33 -17.26
C GLY A 23 19.86 13.85 -16.95
N PRO A 24 20.12 13.40 -15.70
CA PRO A 24 19.74 12.05 -15.27
C PRO A 24 18.22 11.86 -15.33
N LEU A 25 17.77 10.62 -15.53
CA LEU A 25 16.36 10.21 -15.49
C LEU A 25 15.77 10.40 -14.09
N GLY A 26 16.61 10.32 -13.07
CA GLY A 26 16.25 10.47 -11.67
C GLY A 26 17.42 10.15 -10.75
N HIS A 27 17.14 10.03 -9.46
CA HIS A 27 18.14 9.77 -8.43
C HIS A 27 17.62 8.72 -7.45
N LEU A 28 18.42 7.72 -7.15
CA LEU A 28 18.24 6.92 -5.94
C LEU A 28 18.53 7.82 -4.74
N VAL A 29 17.64 7.82 -3.75
CA VAL A 29 17.76 8.61 -2.53
C VAL A 29 17.70 7.68 -1.32
N ILE A 30 18.69 7.78 -0.44
CA ILE A 30 18.70 7.11 0.86
C ILE A 30 18.51 8.17 1.93
N ARG A 31 17.51 7.99 2.80
CA ARG A 31 17.19 8.88 3.91
C ARG A 31 17.35 8.16 5.24
N ARG A 32 17.60 8.92 6.30
CA ARG A 32 17.45 8.39 7.66
C ARG A 32 15.99 8.37 8.08
N LEU A 33 15.59 7.38 8.86
CA LEU A 33 14.23 7.30 9.41
C LEU A 33 14.02 8.20 10.64
N ASP A 34 15.09 8.64 11.31
CA ASP A 34 14.99 9.47 12.52
C ASP A 34 14.63 10.93 12.22
N ASP A 35 15.18 11.49 11.13
CA ASP A 35 14.98 12.89 10.74
C ASP A 35 14.71 13.12 9.25
N HIS A 36 14.58 12.05 8.46
CA HIS A 36 14.33 12.08 7.01
C HIS A 36 15.39 12.85 6.19
N ALA A 37 16.58 13.12 6.76
CA ALA A 37 17.66 13.75 6.04
C ALA A 37 18.15 12.83 4.91
N ILE A 38 18.32 13.39 3.71
CA ILE A 38 18.96 12.71 2.59
C ILE A 38 20.45 12.55 2.90
N VAL A 39 20.89 11.31 3.01
CA VAL A 39 22.28 10.96 3.32
C VAL A 39 23.04 10.46 2.09
N VAL A 40 22.31 9.98 1.08
CA VAL A 40 22.84 9.60 -0.23
C VAL A 40 21.87 10.01 -1.32
N GLU A 41 22.41 10.60 -2.38
CA GLU A 41 21.69 10.86 -3.63
C GLU A 41 22.58 10.37 -4.79
N HIS A 42 22.10 9.38 -5.54
CA HIS A 42 22.85 8.76 -6.62
C HIS A 42 22.09 8.88 -7.94
N PRO A 43 22.60 9.61 -8.95
CA PRO A 43 21.90 9.79 -10.21
C PRO A 43 21.84 8.47 -11.01
N ALA A 44 20.75 8.31 -11.76
CA ALA A 44 20.57 7.28 -12.78
C ALA A 44 20.29 7.96 -14.12
N ALA A 45 21.06 7.64 -15.17
CA ALA A 45 20.90 8.27 -16.49
C ALA A 45 19.91 7.52 -17.38
N THR A 46 19.64 6.24 -17.07
CA THR A 46 18.74 5.37 -17.83
C THR A 46 17.81 4.60 -16.90
N GLU A 47 16.72 4.09 -17.45
CA GLU A 47 15.76 3.26 -16.71
C GLU A 47 16.40 1.96 -16.21
N ALA A 48 17.28 1.35 -17.02
CA ALA A 48 18.03 0.17 -16.62
C ALA A 48 18.98 0.44 -15.44
N GLU A 49 19.63 1.61 -15.41
CA GLU A 49 20.44 2.03 -14.26
C GLU A 49 19.58 2.31 -13.03
N ALA A 50 18.42 2.95 -13.20
CA ALA A 50 17.50 3.24 -12.11
C ALA A 50 17.03 1.94 -11.43
N ARG A 51 16.58 0.96 -12.23
CA ARG A 51 16.17 -0.37 -11.76
C ARG A 51 17.31 -1.07 -11.03
N ALA A 52 18.49 -1.12 -11.62
CA ALA A 52 19.65 -1.78 -11.02
C ALA A 52 20.10 -1.12 -9.69
N LEU A 53 20.00 0.21 -9.58
CA LEU A 53 20.30 0.94 -8.35
C LEU A 53 19.27 0.65 -7.26
N LEU A 54 17.99 0.65 -7.61
CA LEU A 54 16.89 0.39 -6.67
C LEU A 54 16.93 -1.06 -6.17
N ASP A 55 17.01 -2.05 -7.07
CA ASP A 55 17.09 -3.47 -6.72
C ASP A 55 18.27 -3.75 -5.77
N ARG A 56 19.43 -3.13 -6.04
CA ARG A 56 20.61 -3.26 -5.19
C ARG A 56 20.36 -2.65 -3.81
N ALA A 57 19.82 -1.44 -3.76
CA ALA A 57 19.61 -0.73 -2.50
C ALA A 57 18.56 -1.43 -1.63
N GLU A 58 17.48 -1.94 -2.22
CA GLU A 58 16.45 -2.73 -1.53
C GLU A 58 16.97 -4.06 -1.01
N ALA A 59 17.87 -4.72 -1.76
CA ALA A 59 18.52 -5.94 -1.28
C ALA A 59 19.48 -5.66 -0.11
N GLU A 60 20.27 -4.58 -0.19
CA GLU A 60 21.28 -4.24 0.80
C GLU A 60 20.68 -3.63 2.08
N VAL A 61 19.56 -2.89 2.00
CA VAL A 61 18.95 -2.24 3.18
C VAL A 61 18.39 -3.24 4.19
N ARG A 62 18.01 -4.44 3.74
CA ARG A 62 17.58 -5.56 4.61
C ARG A 62 18.75 -6.19 5.39
N GLY A 63 19.99 -5.81 5.06
CA GLY A 63 21.21 -6.27 5.70
C GLY A 63 21.61 -5.47 6.94
N PRO A 64 22.78 -5.76 7.54
CA PRO A 64 23.28 -5.01 8.70
C PRO A 64 23.58 -3.54 8.36
N ALA A 65 23.15 -2.61 9.22
CA ALA A 65 23.34 -1.17 9.01
C ALA A 65 24.80 -0.75 8.70
N PRO A 66 25.84 -1.26 9.38
CA PRO A 66 27.23 -0.88 9.05
C PRO A 66 27.69 -1.34 7.67
N GLU A 67 27.13 -2.44 7.16
CA GLU A 67 27.46 -2.96 5.83
C GLU A 67 26.77 -2.13 4.75
N PHE A 68 25.51 -1.75 4.99
CA PHE A 68 24.76 -0.84 4.14
C PHE A 68 25.40 0.57 4.09
N GLU A 69 25.73 1.14 5.25
CA GLU A 69 26.40 2.45 5.35
C GLU A 69 27.73 2.46 4.59
N ALA A 70 28.53 1.40 4.70
CA ALA A 70 29.77 1.27 3.96
C ALA A 70 29.54 1.14 2.44
N ALA A 71 28.53 0.39 2.02
CA ALA A 71 28.20 0.16 0.61
C ALA A 71 27.73 1.42 -0.12
N TRP A 72 27.09 2.35 0.61
CA TRP A 72 26.52 3.59 0.09
C TRP A 72 27.29 4.85 0.50
N GLY A 73 28.41 4.72 1.22
CA GLY A 73 29.26 5.84 1.59
C GLY A 73 28.68 6.76 2.68
N ILE A 74 27.78 6.23 3.52
CA ILE A 74 27.19 6.96 4.65
C ILE A 74 28.24 7.08 5.75
N GLY A 75 28.76 8.29 5.95
CA GLY A 75 29.79 8.55 6.94
C GLY A 75 29.24 8.67 8.37
N PRO A 76 30.10 8.62 9.41
CA PRO A 76 29.68 8.70 10.82
C PRO A 76 28.91 9.97 11.19
N ALA A 77 29.09 11.07 10.44
CA ALA A 77 28.36 12.33 10.65
C ALA A 77 26.96 12.32 10.02
N SER A 78 26.71 11.41 9.08
CA SER A 78 25.43 11.23 8.37
C SER A 78 24.71 9.95 8.79
N ALA A 79 25.35 9.09 9.59
CA ALA A 79 24.72 7.88 10.09
C ALA A 79 23.52 8.22 10.99
N ALA A 80 22.49 7.38 10.96
CA ALA A 80 21.35 7.49 11.86
C ALA A 80 21.77 7.12 13.29
N ASP A 81 21.19 7.80 14.29
CA ASP A 81 21.32 7.34 15.68
C ASP A 81 20.47 6.08 15.83
N PRO A 82 21.04 4.93 16.25
CA PRO A 82 20.26 3.71 16.47
C PRO A 82 19.18 3.84 17.56
N GLY A 83 19.12 4.98 18.25
CA GLY A 83 18.17 5.26 19.31
C GLY A 83 18.48 4.45 20.57
N PRO A 84 17.70 4.64 21.66
CA PRO A 84 17.89 3.87 22.88
C PRO A 84 17.52 2.39 22.66
N ASP A 85 18.55 1.57 22.42
CA ASP A 85 18.68 0.12 22.59
C ASP A 85 17.36 -0.60 23.00
N VAL A 86 16.52 -0.98 22.03
CA VAL A 86 15.35 -1.85 22.28
C VAL A 86 15.87 -3.25 22.58
N ARG A 87 16.23 -3.48 23.84
CA ARG A 87 16.60 -4.81 24.32
C ARG A 87 15.34 -5.67 24.46
N PRO A 88 15.36 -6.93 24.01
CA PRO A 88 14.33 -7.89 24.35
C PRO A 88 14.20 -8.01 25.87
N ARG A 89 12.97 -7.90 26.36
CA ARG A 89 12.63 -8.09 27.78
C ARG A 89 13.09 -9.51 28.20
N PRO A 90 13.84 -9.67 29.31
CA PRO A 90 14.25 -11.01 29.73
C PRO A 90 13.02 -11.85 30.11
N ALA A 91 13.02 -13.11 29.69
CA ALA A 91 11.99 -14.08 30.04
C ALA A 91 12.00 -14.31 31.56
N PRO A 92 10.84 -14.34 32.23
CA PRO A 92 10.79 -14.62 33.66
C PRO A 92 10.81 -16.14 33.89
N GLU A 93 11.86 -16.63 34.55
CA GLU A 93 11.81 -17.90 35.30
C GLU A 93 12.09 -17.63 36.79
N ASP A 94 11.41 -18.44 37.61
CA ASP A 94 11.51 -18.62 39.05
C ASP A 94 10.91 -17.57 40.01
N ALA A 95 9.61 -17.73 40.27
CA ALA A 95 9.08 -17.58 41.62
C ALA A 95 7.93 -18.58 41.85
N ALA A 96 8.18 -19.56 42.72
CA ALA A 96 7.17 -20.46 43.30
C ALA A 96 6.22 -19.67 44.26
N PRO A 97 5.07 -20.26 44.65
CA PRO A 97 3.83 -19.53 44.90
C PRO A 97 3.67 -19.09 46.36
N ASP A 98 2.95 -17.98 46.59
CA ASP A 98 1.76 -18.02 47.46
C ASP A 98 0.98 -16.70 47.55
N ALA A 99 -0.30 -16.89 47.89
CA ALA A 99 -1.24 -15.97 48.51
C ALA A 99 -1.96 -14.92 47.64
N ALA A 100 -3.04 -15.39 47.02
CA ALA A 100 -4.39 -14.83 47.05
C ALA A 100 -4.55 -13.32 47.40
N GLY A 101 -4.86 -12.54 46.37
CA GLY A 101 -5.47 -11.22 46.48
C GLY A 101 -6.15 -10.89 45.16
N THR A 102 -7.44 -11.21 45.06
CA THR A 102 -8.32 -10.84 43.94
C THR A 102 -8.26 -9.35 43.66
N VAL A 103 -7.66 -8.99 42.51
CA VAL A 103 -7.85 -7.72 41.82
C VAL A 103 -8.18 -8.09 40.38
N SER A 104 -9.41 -7.78 39.97
CA SER A 104 -9.86 -7.87 38.59
C SER A 104 -8.87 -7.17 37.65
N PRO A 105 -8.50 -7.75 36.51
CA PRO A 105 -7.74 -7.00 35.53
C PRO A 105 -8.65 -5.91 34.94
N ASP A 106 -8.20 -4.67 35.10
CA ASP A 106 -8.68 -3.53 34.35
C ASP A 106 -8.78 -3.92 32.88
N ARG A 107 -10.02 -3.89 32.38
CA ARG A 107 -10.29 -3.90 30.94
C ARG A 107 -9.71 -2.58 30.43
N ALA A 108 -8.63 -2.66 29.65
CA ALA A 108 -8.14 -1.51 28.90
C ALA A 108 -9.34 -0.83 28.22
N PRO A 109 -9.47 0.51 28.31
CA PRO A 109 -10.61 1.20 27.71
C PRO A 109 -10.65 0.87 26.22
N ALA A 110 -11.85 0.56 25.72
CA ALA A 110 -12.09 0.33 24.30
C ALA A 110 -11.51 1.49 23.49
N SER A 111 -10.65 1.16 22.52
CA SER A 111 -9.85 2.06 21.67
C SER A 111 -10.65 2.98 20.75
N GLY A 112 -11.95 3.16 20.98
CA GLY A 112 -12.89 3.78 20.04
C GLY A 112 -12.76 5.29 19.83
N ASP A 113 -12.02 6.02 20.67
CA ASP A 113 -12.00 7.50 20.66
C ASP A 113 -10.59 8.11 20.56
N ARG A 114 -9.53 7.31 20.36
CA ARG A 114 -8.18 7.86 20.23
C ARG A 114 -7.91 8.27 18.78
N ALA A 115 -7.47 9.51 18.58
CA ALA A 115 -6.94 9.96 17.29
C ALA A 115 -5.74 9.08 16.88
N PRO A 116 -5.66 8.64 15.61
CA PRO A 116 -4.58 7.79 15.15
C PRO A 116 -3.22 8.48 15.33
N ALA A 117 -2.20 7.69 15.66
CA ALA A 117 -0.83 8.19 15.50
C ALA A 117 -0.51 8.25 14.00
N PRO A 118 0.20 9.28 13.51
CA PRO A 118 0.67 9.29 12.13
C PRO A 118 1.46 8.01 11.83
N GLY A 119 1.08 7.29 10.77
CA GLY A 119 1.70 6.02 10.38
C GLY A 119 1.33 4.83 11.26
N GLU A 120 0.25 4.90 12.03
CA GLU A 120 -0.18 3.80 12.90
C GLU A 120 -0.47 2.53 12.10
N ARG A 121 0.11 1.41 12.54
CA ARG A 121 -0.13 0.08 11.99
C ARG A 121 -1.29 -0.60 12.73
N VAL A 122 -2.25 -1.15 12.00
CA VAL A 122 -3.42 -1.87 12.55
C VAL A 122 -3.31 -3.35 12.24
N THR A 123 -3.19 -4.20 13.25
CA THR A 123 -3.03 -5.67 13.11
C THR A 123 -4.21 -6.48 13.65
N ALA A 124 -5.21 -5.82 14.21
CA ALA A 124 -6.36 -6.45 14.85
C ALA A 124 -7.64 -5.67 14.54
N PRO A 125 -8.84 -6.27 14.73
CA PRO A 125 -10.11 -5.57 14.53
C PRO A 125 -10.14 -4.21 15.21
N ASP A 126 -10.49 -3.18 14.45
CA ASP A 126 -10.46 -1.79 14.90
C ASP A 126 -11.74 -1.07 14.43
N PRO A 127 -12.41 -0.28 15.29
CA PRO A 127 -13.67 0.38 14.95
C PRO A 127 -13.55 1.44 13.84
N ARG A 128 -12.33 1.89 13.52
CA ARG A 128 -12.05 2.88 12.48
C ARG A 128 -11.96 2.26 11.09
N ILE A 129 -12.01 0.93 11.00
CA ILE A 129 -11.94 0.20 9.73
C ILE A 129 -13.04 -0.84 9.61
N THR A 130 -13.36 -1.21 8.38
CA THR A 130 -14.18 -2.39 8.06
C THR A 130 -13.34 -3.32 7.20
N VAL A 131 -13.07 -4.52 7.69
CA VAL A 131 -12.27 -5.53 7.00
C VAL A 131 -13.16 -6.31 6.02
N LEU A 132 -12.64 -6.52 4.80
CA LEU A 132 -13.30 -7.22 3.70
C LEU A 132 -14.77 -6.77 3.54
N PRO A 133 -15.06 -5.48 3.34
CA PRO A 133 -16.43 -5.03 3.17
C PRO A 133 -17.08 -5.71 1.95
N ASP A 134 -18.41 -5.85 1.97
CA ASP A 134 -19.13 -6.38 0.81
C ASP A 134 -18.97 -5.42 -0.38
N PRO A 135 -18.53 -5.88 -1.56
CA PRO A 135 -18.43 -5.04 -2.75
C PRO A 135 -19.71 -4.27 -3.10
N ALA A 136 -20.90 -4.81 -2.77
CA ALA A 136 -22.19 -4.15 -3.00
C ALA A 136 -22.42 -2.91 -2.11
N ASP A 137 -21.74 -2.85 -0.97
CA ASP A 137 -21.73 -1.71 -0.04
C ASP A 137 -20.62 -0.71 -0.38
N VAL A 138 -19.62 -1.13 -1.16
CA VAL A 138 -18.49 -0.28 -1.58
C VAL A 138 -18.78 0.41 -2.92
N PHE A 139 -19.15 -0.34 -3.96
CA PHE A 139 -19.24 0.18 -5.32
C PHE A 139 -20.62 0.71 -5.67
N ALA A 140 -20.66 1.75 -6.51
CA ALA A 140 -21.91 2.30 -7.04
C ALA A 140 -22.80 1.21 -7.65
N ARG A 141 -24.13 1.35 -7.50
CA ARG A 141 -25.12 0.33 -7.92
C ARG A 141 -25.07 0.02 -9.41
N GLU A 142 -24.60 0.96 -10.21
CA GLU A 142 -24.46 0.86 -11.66
C GLU A 142 -23.14 0.19 -12.09
N GLN A 143 -22.22 -0.03 -11.14
CA GLN A 143 -20.90 -0.63 -11.38
C GLN A 143 -20.65 -1.92 -10.57
N PRO A 144 -21.60 -2.87 -10.52
CA PRO A 144 -21.37 -4.14 -9.80
C PRO A 144 -20.25 -4.98 -10.45
N TRP A 145 -19.93 -4.71 -11.71
CA TRP A 145 -18.84 -5.35 -12.44
C TRP A 145 -17.45 -5.05 -11.87
N LEU A 146 -17.29 -4.02 -11.03
CA LEU A 146 -16.03 -3.73 -10.36
C LEU A 146 -15.64 -4.79 -9.33
N ALA A 147 -16.61 -5.51 -8.76
CA ALA A 147 -16.37 -6.50 -7.71
C ALA A 147 -15.40 -7.60 -8.14
N ARG A 148 -15.38 -7.94 -9.44
CA ARG A 148 -14.43 -8.91 -10.00
C ARG A 148 -13.07 -8.32 -10.35
N LEU A 149 -12.95 -6.99 -10.46
CA LEU A 149 -11.73 -6.30 -10.93
C LEU A 149 -10.94 -5.66 -9.79
N LEU A 150 -11.64 -5.20 -8.77
CA LEU A 150 -11.10 -4.48 -7.62
C LEU A 150 -11.69 -5.13 -6.37
N HIS A 151 -10.84 -5.81 -5.60
CA HIS A 151 -11.24 -6.47 -4.36
C HIS A 151 -11.13 -5.48 -3.19
N PRO A 152 -12.24 -5.16 -2.50
CA PRO A 152 -12.19 -4.34 -1.30
C PRO A 152 -11.51 -5.11 -0.16
N LEU A 153 -10.37 -4.60 0.30
CA LEU A 153 -9.62 -5.20 1.40
C LEU A 153 -10.06 -4.62 2.73
N VAL A 154 -10.06 -3.29 2.82
CA VAL A 154 -10.42 -2.54 4.02
C VAL A 154 -11.10 -1.25 3.62
N SER A 155 -12.15 -0.85 4.33
CA SER A 155 -12.67 0.52 4.28
C SER A 155 -12.24 1.29 5.52
N VAL A 156 -11.69 2.49 5.33
CA VAL A 156 -11.13 3.34 6.39
C VAL A 156 -12.07 4.53 6.64
N ASP A 157 -12.36 4.81 7.90
CA ASP A 157 -13.20 5.95 8.30
C ASP A 157 -12.56 7.29 7.88
N LEU A 158 -13.30 8.09 7.12
CA LEU A 158 -12.84 9.39 6.65
C LEU A 158 -12.62 10.40 7.78
N ARG A 159 -13.24 10.19 8.95
CA ARG A 159 -13.06 11.04 10.13
C ARG A 159 -11.63 11.02 10.69
N LEU A 160 -10.83 10.03 10.29
CA LEU A 160 -9.41 9.96 10.65
C LEU A 160 -8.60 11.08 10.01
N ALA A 161 -8.96 11.48 8.78
CA ALA A 161 -8.34 12.61 8.11
C ALA A 161 -8.89 13.95 8.62
N ASP A 162 -10.22 14.03 8.80
CA ASP A 162 -10.90 15.23 9.29
C ASP A 162 -12.22 14.85 9.97
N PRO A 163 -12.44 15.20 11.24
CA PRO A 163 -13.67 14.89 11.96
C PRO A 163 -14.97 15.43 11.32
N ALA A 164 -14.88 16.43 10.44
CA ALA A 164 -16.02 16.96 9.71
C ALA A 164 -16.46 16.08 8.52
N TRP A 165 -15.62 15.11 8.12
CA TRP A 165 -15.94 14.21 7.02
C TRP A 165 -16.80 13.04 7.52
N SER A 166 -17.46 12.34 6.59
CA SER A 166 -18.38 11.27 6.93
C SER A 166 -18.28 10.12 5.94
N GLY A 167 -18.46 8.90 6.43
CA GLY A 167 -18.37 7.67 5.64
C GLY A 167 -16.96 7.10 5.64
N SER A 168 -16.70 6.17 4.73
CA SER A 168 -15.42 5.48 4.62
C SER A 168 -14.93 5.46 3.17
N ALA A 169 -13.62 5.30 3.00
CA ALA A 169 -12.98 5.11 1.70
C ALA A 169 -12.28 3.75 1.63
N PRO A 170 -12.41 3.01 0.52
CA PRO A 170 -11.88 1.66 0.40
C PRO A 170 -10.43 1.64 -0.09
N LEU A 171 -9.59 0.85 0.59
CA LEU A 171 -8.38 0.27 0.02
C LEU A 171 -8.79 -0.88 -0.90
N LEU A 172 -8.50 -0.74 -2.19
CA LEU A 172 -8.91 -1.65 -3.24
C LEU A 172 -7.69 -2.32 -3.85
N SER A 173 -7.65 -3.65 -3.83
CA SER A 173 -6.62 -4.41 -4.51
C SER A 173 -7.07 -4.71 -5.94
N PRO A 174 -6.38 -4.22 -6.98
CA PRO A 174 -6.71 -4.58 -8.34
C PRO A 174 -6.34 -6.05 -8.57
N VAL A 175 -7.19 -6.79 -9.28
CA VAL A 175 -6.86 -8.18 -9.69
C VAL A 175 -5.75 -8.16 -10.71
N GLU A 176 -5.79 -7.22 -11.64
CA GLU A 176 -4.69 -6.91 -12.55
C GLU A 176 -3.60 -6.07 -11.85
N PRO A 177 -2.36 -6.08 -12.34
CA PRO A 177 -1.88 -6.78 -13.54
C PRO A 177 -1.58 -8.26 -13.28
N VAL A 178 -1.38 -9.03 -14.36
CA VAL A 178 -0.76 -10.37 -14.29
C VAL A 178 0.76 -10.23 -14.19
N ASP A 179 1.31 -9.27 -14.93
CA ASP A 179 2.72 -8.87 -14.94
C ASP A 179 2.79 -7.37 -15.29
N GLY A 180 3.82 -6.68 -14.80
CA GLY A 180 4.01 -5.24 -14.98
C GLY A 180 3.09 -4.39 -14.10
N LEU A 181 2.54 -3.32 -14.66
CA LEU A 181 1.71 -2.35 -13.91
C LEU A 181 0.25 -2.37 -14.35
N LEU A 182 -0.65 -2.02 -13.42
CA LEU A 182 -2.05 -1.85 -13.74
C LEU A 182 -2.22 -0.84 -14.89
N GLY A 183 -2.91 -1.21 -15.95
CA GLY A 183 -3.24 -0.30 -17.05
C GLY A 183 -2.09 0.03 -18.00
N GLU A 184 -0.91 -0.60 -17.86
CA GLU A 184 0.23 -0.41 -18.77
C GLU A 184 -0.13 -0.81 -20.21
N GLU A 185 -0.72 -1.99 -20.37
CA GLU A 185 -1.12 -2.56 -21.66
C GLU A 185 -2.43 -1.97 -22.22
N THR A 186 -3.07 -1.04 -21.50
CA THR A 186 -4.36 -0.43 -21.86
C THR A 186 -4.29 1.08 -22.03
N ALA A 187 -3.12 1.60 -22.42
CA ALA A 187 -2.88 3.04 -22.65
C ALA A 187 -3.93 3.74 -23.53
N ALA A 188 -4.52 3.03 -24.50
CA ALA A 188 -5.59 3.57 -25.35
C ALA A 188 -6.90 3.90 -24.60
N HIS A 189 -7.05 3.40 -23.38
CA HIS A 189 -8.22 3.57 -22.52
C HIS A 189 -7.95 4.49 -21.31
N HIS A 190 -6.76 5.09 -21.24
CA HIS A 190 -6.47 6.11 -20.23
C HIS A 190 -7.33 7.34 -20.46
N ASP A 191 -7.70 7.99 -19.37
CA ASP A 191 -8.52 9.20 -19.40
C ASP A 191 -8.07 10.20 -18.34
N ALA A 192 -8.91 11.22 -18.07
CA ALA A 192 -8.59 12.26 -17.10
C ALA A 192 -8.38 11.72 -15.67
N HIS A 193 -8.95 10.57 -15.33
CA HIS A 193 -9.06 10.06 -13.96
C HIS A 193 -8.41 8.69 -13.75
N ALA A 194 -8.00 8.00 -14.80
CA ALA A 194 -7.27 6.74 -14.68
C ALA A 194 -6.20 6.58 -15.75
N GLY A 195 -5.12 5.91 -15.39
CA GLY A 195 -3.96 5.66 -16.24
C GLY A 195 -3.08 4.56 -15.66
N THR A 196 -1.88 4.38 -16.20
CA THR A 196 -0.92 3.38 -15.69
C THR A 196 -0.71 3.58 -14.20
N ASN A 197 -1.00 2.56 -13.40
CA ASN A 197 -0.82 2.52 -11.96
C ASN A 197 -1.70 3.48 -11.13
N TRP A 198 -2.69 4.15 -11.74
CA TRP A 198 -3.53 5.14 -11.07
C TRP A 198 -5.01 4.93 -11.38
N ILE A 199 -5.85 4.85 -10.34
CA ILE A 199 -7.30 4.80 -10.47
C ILE A 199 -7.98 5.79 -9.54
N SER A 200 -9.16 6.26 -9.94
CA SER A 200 -9.93 7.22 -9.15
C SER A 200 -11.39 6.83 -8.99
N LEU A 201 -11.93 7.12 -7.81
CA LEU A 201 -13.33 6.94 -7.48
C LEU A 201 -13.92 8.23 -6.91
N ARG A 202 -15.23 8.42 -7.08
CA ARG A 202 -15.97 9.51 -6.44
C ARG A 202 -17.09 8.97 -5.57
N GLN A 203 -17.12 9.43 -4.32
CA GLN A 203 -18.17 9.06 -3.39
C GLN A 203 -19.51 9.66 -3.85
N GLN A 204 -20.53 8.81 -3.90
CA GLN A 204 -21.90 9.15 -4.21
C GLN A 204 -22.62 9.63 -2.94
N ALA A 205 -23.83 10.19 -3.11
CA ALA A 205 -24.63 10.67 -2.00
C ALA A 205 -25.04 9.57 -1.00
N ASP A 206 -25.10 8.31 -1.45
CA ASP A 206 -25.42 7.16 -0.62
C ASP A 206 -24.19 6.50 0.04
N GLY A 207 -23.01 7.11 -0.08
CA GLY A 207 -21.76 6.65 0.54
C GLY A 207 -20.93 5.70 -0.32
N ARG A 208 -21.50 5.13 -1.40
CA ARG A 208 -20.78 4.24 -2.32
C ARG A 208 -19.83 4.99 -3.23
N TRP A 209 -18.88 4.27 -3.81
CA TRP A 209 -17.83 4.79 -4.67
C TRP A 209 -18.07 4.44 -6.13
N ARG A 210 -18.12 5.47 -6.98
CA ARG A 210 -18.20 5.31 -8.43
C ARG A 210 -16.81 5.43 -9.03
N TYR A 211 -16.35 4.40 -9.72
CA TYR A 211 -15.14 4.45 -10.53
C TYR A 211 -15.30 5.46 -11.67
N LEU A 212 -14.29 6.31 -11.86
CA LEU A 212 -14.33 7.43 -12.80
C LEU A 212 -13.70 7.13 -14.16
N GLY A 213 -12.89 6.07 -14.26
CA GLY A 213 -12.17 5.73 -15.49
C GLY A 213 -13.00 4.91 -16.49
N ALA A 214 -12.40 4.65 -17.65
CA ALA A 214 -12.91 3.70 -18.63
C ALA A 214 -12.85 2.25 -18.09
N ARG A 215 -13.88 1.45 -18.38
CA ARG A 215 -13.96 0.05 -17.96
C ARG A 215 -12.84 -0.79 -18.57
N GLU A 216 -12.46 -0.42 -19.78
CA GLU A 216 -11.42 -1.03 -20.61
C GLU A 216 -9.99 -0.70 -20.15
N LEU A 217 -9.82 0.09 -19.07
CA LEU A 217 -8.52 0.15 -18.37
C LEU A 217 -8.11 -1.25 -17.90
N PHE A 218 -9.07 -2.05 -17.45
CA PHE A 218 -8.84 -3.44 -17.06
C PHE A 218 -8.85 -4.32 -18.31
N ALA A 219 -7.74 -4.99 -18.60
CA ALA A 219 -7.56 -5.84 -19.78
C ALA A 219 -8.64 -6.92 -19.89
N LEU A 220 -9.17 -7.42 -18.76
CA LEU A 220 -10.27 -8.40 -18.78
C LEU A 220 -11.49 -7.89 -19.56
N GLU A 221 -11.75 -6.59 -19.52
CA GLU A 221 -12.93 -5.99 -20.15
C GLU A 221 -12.77 -5.83 -21.68
N GLY A 222 -11.53 -5.80 -22.18
CA GLY A 222 -11.22 -5.85 -23.61
C GLY A 222 -11.08 -7.28 -24.16
N LEU A 223 -10.99 -8.29 -23.29
CA LEU A 223 -10.57 -9.64 -23.63
C LEU A 223 -11.44 -10.32 -24.68
N GLU A 224 -12.77 -10.31 -24.51
CA GLU A 224 -13.70 -10.95 -25.45
C GLU A 224 -13.59 -10.33 -26.85
N GLY A 225 -13.34 -9.02 -26.93
CA GLY A 225 -13.15 -8.31 -28.19
C GLY A 225 -11.84 -8.72 -28.89
N LEU A 226 -10.75 -8.87 -28.15
CA LEU A 226 -9.46 -9.35 -28.65
C LEU A 226 -9.59 -10.79 -29.19
N GLU A 227 -10.17 -11.68 -28.38
CA GLU A 227 -10.41 -13.09 -28.74
C GLU A 227 -11.27 -13.22 -30.00
N ALA A 228 -12.36 -12.43 -30.11
CA ALA A 228 -13.24 -12.45 -31.27
C ALA A 228 -12.56 -11.97 -32.57
N ARG A 229 -11.55 -11.11 -32.48
CA ARG A 229 -10.74 -10.64 -33.62
C ARG A 229 -9.56 -11.56 -33.93
N GLY A 230 -9.32 -12.59 -33.12
CA GLY A 230 -8.15 -13.46 -33.23
C GLY A 230 -6.84 -12.77 -32.85
N GLU A 231 -6.92 -11.68 -32.08
CA GLU A 231 -5.76 -10.98 -31.54
C GLU A 231 -5.23 -11.71 -30.31
N ALA A 232 -3.91 -11.66 -30.08
CA ALA A 232 -3.32 -12.29 -28.91
C ALA A 232 -3.79 -11.60 -27.63
N ALA A 233 -4.45 -12.34 -26.77
CA ALA A 233 -4.78 -11.91 -25.42
C ALA A 233 -3.62 -12.20 -24.45
N MET A 234 -3.62 -11.51 -23.31
CA MET A 234 -2.70 -11.79 -22.21
C MET A 234 -2.87 -13.26 -21.76
N PRO A 235 -1.82 -14.10 -21.87
CA PRO A 235 -1.90 -15.50 -21.45
C PRO A 235 -2.26 -15.62 -19.98
N GLY A 236 -3.14 -16.55 -19.64
CA GLY A 236 -3.50 -16.83 -18.24
C GLY A 236 -4.42 -15.82 -17.57
N LEU A 237 -4.82 -14.72 -18.22
CA LEU A 237 -5.64 -13.67 -17.59
C LEU A 237 -6.91 -14.21 -16.92
N ARG A 238 -7.68 -15.07 -17.60
CA ARG A 238 -8.89 -15.68 -17.01
C ARG A 238 -8.58 -16.56 -15.80
N HIS A 239 -7.44 -17.25 -15.82
CA HIS A 239 -7.00 -18.11 -14.73
C HIS A 239 -6.60 -17.27 -13.52
N HIS A 240 -5.81 -16.22 -13.74
CA HIS A 240 -5.42 -15.23 -12.72
C HIS A 240 -6.63 -14.63 -12.00
N TYR A 241 -7.65 -14.24 -12.77
CA TYR A 241 -8.91 -13.75 -12.19
C TYR A 241 -9.64 -14.81 -11.35
N ALA A 242 -9.67 -16.06 -11.82
CA ALA A 242 -10.31 -17.14 -11.07
C ALA A 242 -9.56 -17.46 -9.77
N GLU A 243 -8.22 -17.41 -9.78
CA GLU A 243 -7.38 -17.58 -8.59
C GLU A 243 -7.61 -16.44 -7.61
N ALA A 244 -7.54 -15.18 -8.05
CA ALA A 244 -7.77 -14.03 -7.18
C ALA A 244 -9.16 -14.06 -6.51
N GLU A 245 -10.20 -14.49 -7.24
CA GLU A 245 -11.54 -14.69 -6.67
C GLU A 245 -11.57 -15.81 -5.61
N ALA A 246 -10.90 -16.93 -5.86
CA ALA A 246 -10.82 -18.02 -4.88
C ALA A 246 -10.04 -17.59 -3.62
N GLU A 247 -8.96 -16.84 -3.79
CA GLU A 247 -8.12 -16.35 -2.70
C GLU A 247 -8.84 -15.32 -1.83
N ILE A 248 -9.54 -14.35 -2.42
CA ILE A 248 -10.29 -13.35 -1.64
C ILE A 248 -11.50 -13.97 -0.92
N ALA A 249 -12.15 -14.95 -1.55
CA ALA A 249 -13.20 -15.74 -0.90
C ALA A 249 -12.62 -16.57 0.26
N GLY A 250 -11.44 -17.15 0.07
CA GLY A 250 -10.68 -17.82 1.13
C GLY A 250 -10.33 -16.88 2.27
N ALA A 251 -9.83 -15.67 1.97
CA ALA A 251 -9.48 -14.66 2.96
C ALA A 251 -10.68 -14.28 3.83
N ARG A 252 -11.85 -14.12 3.21
CA ARG A 252 -13.11 -13.91 3.92
C ARG A 252 -13.48 -15.08 4.83
N ALA A 253 -13.41 -16.30 4.34
CA ALA A 253 -13.70 -17.49 5.15
C ALA A 253 -12.74 -17.63 6.34
N ARG A 254 -11.46 -17.32 6.15
CA ARG A 254 -10.45 -17.32 7.22
C ARG A 254 -10.73 -16.20 8.23
N TRP A 255 -11.02 -14.99 7.76
CA TRP A 255 -11.38 -13.85 8.60
C TRP A 255 -12.62 -14.14 9.46
N ASP A 256 -13.70 -14.64 8.85
CA ASP A 256 -14.94 -14.96 9.56
C ASP A 256 -14.75 -16.03 10.64
N ARG A 257 -13.82 -16.97 10.41
CA ARG A 257 -13.52 -18.07 11.34
C ARG A 257 -12.55 -17.67 12.45
N LEU A 258 -11.53 -16.86 12.13
CA LEU A 258 -10.37 -16.64 12.99
C LEU A 258 -10.33 -15.22 13.57
N GLY A 259 -10.99 -14.25 12.94
CA GLY A 259 -10.92 -12.82 13.31
C GLY A 259 -9.54 -12.20 13.10
N ALA A 260 -8.70 -12.82 12.27
CA ALA A 260 -7.33 -12.40 12.00
C ALA A 260 -7.01 -12.59 10.51
N LEU A 261 -6.15 -11.73 9.96
CA LEU A 261 -5.63 -11.89 8.62
C LEU A 261 -4.49 -12.91 8.64
N VAL A 262 -4.64 -13.96 7.83
CA VAL A 262 -3.68 -15.06 7.73
C VAL A 262 -3.55 -15.49 6.28
N TRP A 263 -2.39 -16.03 5.91
CA TRP A 263 -2.17 -16.59 4.58
C TRP A 263 -3.07 -17.78 4.31
N GLY A 264 -3.58 -17.83 3.08
CA GLY A 264 -4.28 -18.98 2.54
C GLY A 264 -3.32 -20.11 2.21
N ASP A 265 -3.77 -21.34 2.38
CA ASP A 265 -3.11 -22.51 1.80
C ASP A 265 -3.20 -22.46 0.26
N GLU A 266 -2.17 -22.97 -0.42
CA GLU A 266 -2.09 -22.93 -1.89
C GLU A 266 -3.12 -23.87 -2.55
N GLU A 267 -3.44 -25.00 -1.93
CA GLU A 267 -4.39 -25.98 -2.47
C GLU A 267 -5.83 -25.67 -2.04
N ASP A 268 -6.01 -25.19 -0.81
CA ASP A 268 -7.30 -24.74 -0.28
C ASP A 268 -7.18 -23.35 0.35
N PRO A 269 -7.44 -22.28 -0.42
CA PRO A 269 -7.40 -20.92 0.11
C PRO A 269 -8.33 -20.69 1.31
N SER A 270 -9.34 -21.52 1.59
CA SER A 270 -10.15 -21.34 2.80
C SER A 270 -9.42 -21.75 4.11
N GLN A 271 -8.30 -22.46 4.00
CA GLN A 271 -7.47 -22.87 5.14
C GLN A 271 -6.30 -21.92 5.37
N GLN A 272 -5.85 -21.85 6.62
CA GLN A 272 -4.60 -21.17 6.95
C GLN A 272 -3.43 -22.02 6.46
N ARG A 273 -2.45 -21.37 5.81
CA ARG A 273 -1.19 -22.01 5.43
C ARG A 273 -0.42 -22.48 6.65
N ALA A 274 -0.06 -23.76 6.67
CA ALA A 274 0.66 -24.35 7.79
C ALA A 274 2.05 -23.70 7.97
N GLY A 275 2.39 -23.34 9.22
CA GLY A 275 3.69 -22.76 9.57
C GLY A 275 3.84 -21.26 9.32
N TRP A 276 2.79 -20.58 8.84
CA TRP A 276 2.78 -19.12 8.66
C TRP A 276 2.07 -18.42 9.81
N GLY A 277 2.63 -17.30 10.24
CA GLY A 277 2.14 -16.51 11.39
C GLY A 277 0.83 -15.78 11.12
N THR A 278 0.37 -15.03 12.12
CA THR A 278 -0.87 -14.23 12.08
C THR A 278 -0.61 -12.73 12.20
N ASP A 279 0.65 -12.31 12.18
CA ASP A 279 1.07 -10.93 12.48
C ASP A 279 1.02 -10.02 11.24
N PHE A 280 0.00 -10.20 10.41
CA PHE A 280 -0.23 -9.34 9.24
C PHE A 280 -1.03 -8.12 9.63
N ALA A 281 -0.65 -6.97 9.09
CA ALA A 281 -1.45 -5.77 9.26
C ALA A 281 -2.71 -5.85 8.39
N LEU A 282 -3.81 -5.40 8.96
CA LEU A 282 -5.02 -5.05 8.22
C LEU A 282 -4.81 -3.71 7.50
N VAL A 283 -4.05 -2.81 8.13
CA VAL A 283 -3.58 -1.56 7.51
C VAL A 283 -2.14 -1.37 7.96
N ASP A 284 -1.22 -1.32 7.01
CA ASP A 284 0.21 -1.14 7.32
C ASP A 284 0.51 0.27 7.79
N GLN A 285 -0.24 1.25 7.25
CA GLN A 285 -0.08 2.64 7.59
C GLN A 285 -1.43 3.38 7.60
N LEU A 286 -1.82 3.96 8.74
CA LEU A 286 -2.93 4.93 8.83
C LEU A 286 -2.39 6.36 8.91
N GLY A 287 -2.76 7.18 7.92
CA GLY A 287 -2.36 8.57 7.81
C GLY A 287 -0.85 8.79 7.84
N GLY A 288 -0.44 10.02 8.18
CA GLY A 288 0.96 10.43 8.13
C GLY A 288 1.40 10.70 6.69
N GLU A 289 2.68 10.46 6.42
CA GLU A 289 3.30 10.70 5.11
C GLU A 289 3.38 9.40 4.31
N PRO A 290 2.94 9.36 3.04
CA PRO A 290 2.95 8.14 2.22
C PRO A 290 4.34 7.56 1.92
N GLY A 291 5.42 8.23 2.32
CA GLY A 291 6.79 7.92 1.90
C GLY A 291 7.01 8.15 0.41
N TYR A 292 8.20 7.83 -0.07
CA TYR A 292 8.53 7.86 -1.50
C TYR A 292 8.80 6.43 -1.98
N GLY A 293 8.09 5.99 -3.01
CA GLY A 293 8.26 4.66 -3.61
C GLY A 293 8.04 4.69 -5.11
N ASN A 294 8.00 3.54 -5.77
CA ASN A 294 7.85 3.50 -7.22
C ASN A 294 6.43 3.91 -7.68
N TRP A 295 5.47 3.99 -6.76
CA TRP A 295 4.15 4.57 -7.00
C TRP A 295 4.24 6.02 -7.51
N ALA A 296 5.27 6.78 -7.08
CA ALA A 296 5.55 8.15 -7.53
C ALA A 296 6.35 8.18 -8.85
N GLY A 297 6.88 7.04 -9.28
CA GLY A 297 7.62 6.86 -10.52
C GLY A 297 6.77 6.87 -11.79
N PHE A 298 5.45 7.04 -11.70
CA PHE A 298 4.57 7.11 -12.88
C PHE A 298 3.70 8.36 -12.83
N PRO A 299 3.56 9.11 -13.95
CA PRO A 299 2.80 10.35 -13.94
C PRO A 299 1.33 10.08 -13.62
N PRO A 300 0.70 10.87 -12.73
CA PRO A 300 -0.71 10.69 -12.44
C PRO A 300 -1.58 11.11 -13.65
N PRO A 301 -2.85 10.66 -13.70
CA PRO A 301 -3.79 11.06 -14.74
C PRO A 301 -3.96 12.58 -14.85
N PRO A 302 -4.37 13.11 -16.03
CA PRO A 302 -4.42 14.55 -16.31
C PRO A 302 -5.25 15.42 -15.34
N ALA A 303 -6.20 14.84 -14.61
CA ALA A 303 -6.96 15.57 -13.59
C ALA A 303 -6.13 15.90 -12.32
N TYR A 304 -4.91 15.38 -12.22
CA TYR A 304 -4.07 15.46 -11.03
C TYR A 304 -2.67 16.00 -11.32
N ILE A 305 -1.97 16.35 -10.25
CA ILE A 305 -0.59 16.79 -10.24
C ILE A 305 0.08 16.09 -9.07
N LEU A 306 1.23 15.48 -9.30
CA LEU A 306 2.11 15.04 -8.23
C LEU A 306 3.15 16.13 -8.03
N ASP A 307 3.07 16.81 -6.88
CA ASP A 307 4.03 17.84 -6.48
C ASP A 307 5.16 17.16 -5.71
N GLU A 308 6.28 16.94 -6.41
CA GLU A 308 7.48 16.28 -5.90
C GLU A 308 8.55 17.29 -5.46
N SER A 309 8.14 18.55 -5.21
CA SER A 309 9.06 19.59 -4.73
C SER A 309 9.62 19.29 -3.34
N ASP A 310 8.84 18.58 -2.52
CA ASP A 310 9.34 17.93 -1.32
C ASP A 310 9.91 16.55 -1.71
N PRO A 311 11.21 16.33 -1.52
CA PRO A 311 11.83 15.06 -1.88
C PRO A 311 11.42 13.92 -0.94
N VAL A 312 10.80 14.19 0.22
CA VAL A 312 10.38 13.20 1.23
C VAL A 312 8.91 12.80 1.02
N THR A 313 8.05 13.78 0.75
CA THR A 313 6.60 13.56 0.74
C THR A 313 5.96 14.13 -0.51
N PRO A 314 5.86 13.35 -1.61
CA PRO A 314 5.17 13.82 -2.81
C PRO A 314 3.71 14.12 -2.49
N VAL A 315 3.24 15.31 -2.85
CA VAL A 315 1.88 15.77 -2.56
C VAL A 315 1.02 15.64 -3.79
N LEU A 316 0.06 14.71 -3.75
CA LEU A 316 -0.96 14.60 -4.80
C LEU A 316 -1.94 15.78 -4.69
N ARG A 317 -2.23 16.41 -5.82
CA ARG A 317 -3.17 17.53 -5.94
C ARG A 317 -4.13 17.32 -7.09
N LEU A 318 -5.34 17.86 -6.98
CA LEU A 318 -6.18 18.13 -8.14
C LEU A 318 -5.47 19.12 -9.07
N ARG A 319 -5.83 19.12 -10.35
CA ARG A 319 -5.28 20.05 -11.35
C ARG A 319 -5.51 21.53 -11.00
N ASP A 320 -6.52 21.82 -10.19
CA ASP A 320 -6.80 23.16 -9.66
C ASP A 320 -5.98 23.54 -8.40
N GLY A 321 -5.08 22.66 -7.95
CA GLY A 321 -4.13 22.89 -6.87
C GLY A 321 -4.57 22.38 -5.50
N ARG A 322 -5.83 21.96 -5.33
CA ARG A 322 -6.33 21.42 -4.04
C ARG A 322 -5.61 20.12 -3.69
N PRO A 323 -5.07 19.98 -2.46
CA PRO A 323 -4.34 18.79 -2.07
C PRO A 323 -5.27 17.62 -1.75
N PHE A 324 -4.80 16.42 -2.05
CA PHE A 324 -5.33 15.20 -1.46
C PHE A 324 -4.68 14.98 -0.09
N VAL A 325 -5.39 14.28 0.79
CA VAL A 325 -4.88 13.77 2.07
C VAL A 325 -4.58 12.28 1.91
N PHE A 326 -3.37 11.87 2.28
CA PHE A 326 -3.05 10.45 2.40
C PHE A 326 -3.81 9.86 3.60
N LEU A 327 -4.63 8.84 3.35
CA LEU A 327 -5.50 8.25 4.36
C LEU A 327 -4.91 6.96 4.92
N ALA A 328 -4.45 6.06 4.04
CA ALA A 328 -3.94 4.76 4.47
C ALA A 328 -3.15 4.04 3.37
N ALA A 329 -2.36 3.04 3.78
CA ALA A 329 -1.79 2.03 2.89
C ALA A 329 -1.85 0.61 3.48
N THR A 330 -1.92 -0.39 2.61
CA THR A 330 -1.80 -1.82 2.96
C THR A 330 -1.17 -2.62 1.83
N ALA A 331 -0.42 -3.67 2.15
CA ALA A 331 0.02 -4.65 1.16
C ALA A 331 -1.16 -5.48 0.64
N GLY A 332 -1.11 -5.92 -0.62
CA GLY A 332 -2.09 -6.81 -1.24
C GLY A 332 -1.85 -8.30 -0.91
N THR A 333 -0.58 -8.70 -0.78
CA THR A 333 -0.17 -10.11 -0.63
C THR A 333 -0.68 -10.83 0.63
N PRO A 334 -0.90 -10.18 1.79
CA PRO A 334 -1.51 -10.89 2.93
C PRO A 334 -2.97 -11.29 2.69
N TRP A 335 -3.65 -10.60 1.77
CA TRP A 335 -5.07 -10.81 1.46
C TRP A 335 -5.29 -11.81 0.33
N ARG A 336 -4.36 -11.86 -0.62
CA ARG A 336 -4.36 -12.71 -1.82
C ARG A 336 -2.92 -13.11 -2.13
N GLY A 337 -2.69 -14.26 -2.74
CA GLY A 337 -1.34 -14.76 -3.07
C GLY A 337 -0.51 -13.86 -3.97
N ALA A 338 -1.15 -12.85 -4.60
CA ALA A 338 -0.50 -11.77 -5.35
C ALA A 338 -1.18 -10.40 -5.12
N GLY A 339 -0.41 -9.33 -5.31
CA GLY A 339 -0.88 -7.95 -5.28
C GLY A 339 0.26 -6.96 -5.06
N ALA A 340 -0.07 -5.67 -5.08
CA ALA A 340 0.88 -4.60 -4.82
C ALA A 340 1.51 -4.73 -3.43
N ASP A 341 2.78 -4.36 -3.30
CA ASP A 341 3.47 -4.29 -2.01
C ASP A 341 2.92 -3.17 -1.12
N ALA A 342 2.43 -2.09 -1.75
CA ALA A 342 1.60 -1.10 -1.07
C ALA A 342 0.46 -0.63 -1.99
N ILE A 343 -0.75 -0.65 -1.47
CA ILE A 343 -1.91 0.02 -2.06
C ILE A 343 -2.11 1.31 -1.28
N LEU A 344 -1.90 2.46 -1.91
CA LEU A 344 -1.99 3.76 -1.26
C LEU A 344 -3.35 4.41 -1.56
N LEU A 345 -3.98 4.98 -0.54
CA LEU A 345 -5.28 5.65 -0.65
C LEU A 345 -5.17 7.14 -0.29
N PHE A 346 -5.53 7.97 -1.26
CA PHE A 346 -5.56 9.43 -1.14
C PHE A 346 -6.99 9.94 -1.30
N VAL A 347 -7.38 10.98 -0.56
CA VAL A 347 -8.74 11.55 -0.59
C VAL A 347 -8.73 13.07 -0.67
N GLU A 348 -9.51 13.64 -1.59
CA GLU A 348 -9.80 15.07 -1.67
C GLU A 348 -11.27 15.32 -1.29
N PRO A 349 -11.52 16.08 -0.21
CA PRO A 349 -12.86 16.12 0.40
C PRO A 349 -13.85 16.99 -0.36
N GLY A 350 -13.41 18.06 -1.02
CA GLY A 350 -14.30 19.01 -1.67
C GLY A 350 -15.09 18.38 -2.81
N THR A 351 -14.42 17.52 -3.59
CA THR A 351 -15.03 16.73 -4.68
C THR A 351 -15.42 15.32 -4.25
N ARG A 352 -15.06 14.90 -3.03
CA ARG A 352 -15.19 13.53 -2.51
C ARG A 352 -14.55 12.51 -3.46
N THR A 353 -13.35 12.84 -3.93
CA THR A 353 -12.59 11.99 -4.84
C THR A 353 -11.56 11.20 -4.05
N ALA A 354 -11.51 9.89 -4.27
CA ALA A 354 -10.43 9.03 -3.81
C ALA A 354 -9.55 8.66 -5.01
N VAL A 355 -8.24 8.61 -4.79
CA VAL A 355 -7.25 8.13 -5.75
C VAL A 355 -6.51 6.98 -5.10
N LEU A 356 -6.37 5.87 -5.83
CA LEU A 356 -5.46 4.79 -5.47
C LEU A 356 -4.31 4.72 -6.46
N THR A 357 -3.14 4.44 -5.91
CA THR A 357 -1.91 4.13 -6.62
C THR A 357 -1.20 2.99 -5.90
N PHE A 358 -0.24 2.36 -6.57
CA PHE A 358 0.30 1.08 -6.15
C PHE A 358 1.81 1.09 -6.19
N ASP A 359 2.42 0.51 -5.17
CA ASP A 359 3.84 0.23 -5.12
C ASP A 359 4.09 -1.26 -5.39
N TRP A 360 5.07 -1.59 -6.22
CA TRP A 360 5.36 -2.94 -6.69
C TRP A 360 6.86 -3.25 -6.63
N SER A 361 7.27 -4.47 -6.32
CA SER A 361 8.67 -4.93 -6.45
C SER A 361 8.96 -5.63 -7.78
#